data_AF-A0A662KQC8-F1
#
_entry.id   AF-A0A662KQC8-F1
#
_cell.length_a   1.000
_cell.length_b   1.000
_cell.length_c   1.000
_cell.angle_alpha   90.00
_cell.angle_beta   90.00
_cell.angle_gamma   90.00
#
_symmetry.space_group_name_H-M   'P 1'
#
loop_
_entity.id
_entity.type
_entity.pdbx_description
1 polymer ?
#
loop_
_entity_poly.entity_id
_entity_poly.type
_entity_poly.pdbx_seq_one_letter_code
_entity_poly.pdbx_strand_id
1 'polypeptide(L)'
;MRGIVTAGKKEGKKFILIEEYKNQFIKKLHLKPYPGTLNLAVNEKIIEDLKKIDGIVIDGFVKNGIKYGMVKCFPAEIYGEKCFVLLPEKSTHKNILEIIAEENLRKRYNLKNGDAVKISFLPFIKICCKYRTYALPYIGKKTSKITVFYDSPFMEGRRDLCYFYDSGMPNQYKKSFCQREIASVLFYTDVKSSYNRLNEFIKEKGYSIMSPVRKIRYSMLNEWQIEVRTKEN
;
A
#
# COMPACT_ATOMS: atom_id res chain seq x y z
N MET A 1 -5.80 -10.19 1.48
CA MET A 1 -5.82 -10.50 2.93
C MET A 1 -7.26 -10.66 3.40
N ARG A 2 -7.49 -11.25 4.58
CA ARG A 2 -8.83 -11.42 5.18
C ARG A 2 -8.94 -10.52 6.41
N GLY A 3 -10.06 -9.86 6.58
CA GLY A 3 -10.43 -9.12 7.80
C GLY A 3 -11.79 -9.58 8.32
N ILE A 4 -12.04 -9.38 9.61
CA ILE A 4 -13.31 -9.71 10.26
C ILE A 4 -14.06 -8.41 10.56
N VAL A 5 -15.30 -8.31 10.12
CA VAL A 5 -16.13 -7.12 10.33
C VAL A 5 -16.37 -6.93 11.83
N THR A 6 -16.11 -5.72 12.32
CA THR A 6 -16.32 -5.35 13.72
C THR A 6 -17.18 -4.10 13.86
N ALA A 7 -17.76 -3.94 15.05
CA ALA A 7 -18.44 -2.70 15.39
C ALA A 7 -17.42 -1.56 15.54
N GLY A 8 -17.69 -0.42 14.92
CA GLY A 8 -16.99 0.83 15.19
C GLY A 8 -17.71 1.66 16.25
N LYS A 9 -17.02 2.66 16.82
CA LYS A 9 -17.60 3.62 17.79
C LYS A 9 -18.59 4.63 17.19
N LYS A 10 -18.99 4.47 15.91
CA LYS A 10 -19.75 5.45 15.11
C LYS A 10 -19.10 6.85 15.00
N GLU A 11 -17.88 7.03 15.50
CA GLU A 11 -17.13 8.30 15.44
C GLU A 11 -16.52 8.56 14.06
N GLY A 12 -16.19 7.51 13.30
CA GLY A 12 -15.60 7.65 11.95
C GLY A 12 -16.44 8.53 11.01
N LYS A 13 -17.78 8.49 11.14
CA LYS A 13 -18.69 9.36 10.38
C LYS A 13 -18.37 10.85 10.56
N LYS A 14 -18.02 11.28 11.77
CA LYS A 14 -17.70 12.68 12.06
C LYS A 14 -16.42 13.09 11.34
N PHE A 15 -15.37 12.26 11.41
CA PHE A 15 -14.07 12.56 10.80
C PHE A 15 -14.11 12.57 9.28
N ILE A 16 -14.77 11.59 8.66
CA ILE A 16 -14.87 11.50 7.19
C ILE A 16 -15.58 12.72 6.58
N LEU A 17 -16.51 13.33 7.32
CA LEU A 17 -17.27 14.49 6.86
C LEU A 17 -16.64 15.84 7.19
N ILE A 18 -15.50 15.90 7.89
CA ILE A 18 -14.78 17.16 8.07
C ILE A 18 -14.32 17.64 6.69
N GLU A 19 -14.74 18.85 6.29
CA GLU A 19 -14.50 19.39 4.94
C GLU A 19 -13.02 19.34 4.53
N GLU A 20 -12.09 19.62 5.45
CA GLU A 20 -10.65 19.56 5.22
C GLU A 20 -10.15 18.15 4.85
N TYR A 21 -10.73 17.09 5.43
CA TYR A 21 -10.44 15.70 5.02
C TYR A 21 -11.16 15.34 3.73
N LYS A 22 -12.46 15.62 3.67
CA LYS A 22 -13.34 15.30 2.54
C LYS A 22 -12.81 15.87 1.22
N ASN A 23 -12.37 17.12 1.22
CA ASN A 23 -11.80 17.78 0.04
C ASN A 23 -10.50 17.10 -0.41
N GLN A 24 -9.67 16.65 0.52
CA GLN A 24 -8.47 15.88 0.20
C GLN A 24 -8.78 14.47 -0.30
N PHE A 25 -9.81 13.78 0.24
CA PHE A 25 -10.25 12.50 -0.30
C PHE A 25 -10.71 12.64 -1.75
N ILE A 26 -11.51 13.66 -2.07
CA ILE A 26 -11.95 13.94 -3.44
C ILE A 26 -10.75 14.26 -4.34
N LYS A 27 -9.84 15.13 -3.90
CA LYS A 27 -8.70 15.60 -4.71
C LYS A 27 -7.62 14.53 -4.90
N LYS A 28 -7.21 13.83 -3.84
CA LYS A 28 -6.07 12.90 -3.83
C LYS A 28 -6.46 11.45 -4.07
N LEU A 29 -7.66 11.03 -3.67
CA LEU A 29 -8.13 9.64 -3.84
C LEU A 29 -9.13 9.49 -4.99
N HIS A 30 -9.65 10.61 -5.53
CA HIS A 30 -10.76 10.63 -6.48
C HIS A 30 -11.95 9.82 -5.96
N LEU A 31 -12.32 10.09 -4.70
CA LEU A 31 -13.37 9.39 -3.97
C LEU A 31 -14.19 10.41 -3.17
N LYS A 32 -15.51 10.41 -3.35
CA LYS A 32 -16.43 11.12 -2.44
C LYS A 32 -16.94 10.10 -1.41
N PRO A 33 -16.39 10.08 -0.19
CA PRO A 33 -16.66 8.97 0.73
C PRO A 33 -18.08 9.01 1.29
N TYR A 34 -18.68 7.83 1.45
CA TYR A 34 -19.85 7.64 2.30
C TYR A 34 -19.54 8.11 3.73
N PRO A 35 -20.50 8.74 4.43
CA PRO A 35 -20.31 9.20 5.81
C PRO A 35 -20.24 8.05 6.83
N GLY A 36 -19.10 7.35 6.86
CA GLY A 36 -18.78 6.28 7.79
C GLY A 36 -17.59 5.44 7.32
N THR A 37 -17.14 4.53 8.17
CA THR A 37 -16.08 3.58 7.88
C THR A 37 -16.59 2.15 8.10
N LEU A 38 -16.11 1.21 7.28
CA LEU A 38 -16.19 -0.22 7.59
C LEU A 38 -14.97 -0.59 8.41
N ASN A 39 -15.17 -1.11 9.62
CA ASN A 39 -14.09 -1.51 10.52
C ASN A 39 -13.83 -3.01 10.38
N LEU A 40 -12.58 -3.36 10.11
CA LEU A 40 -12.14 -4.75 9.98
C LEU A 40 -11.03 -5.07 10.98
N ALA A 41 -11.24 -6.07 11.82
CA ALA A 41 -10.19 -6.67 12.63
C ALA A 41 -9.25 -7.51 11.74
N VAL A 42 -7.96 -7.28 11.90
CA VAL A 42 -6.87 -7.94 11.18
C VAL A 42 -5.72 -8.28 12.13
N ASN A 43 -4.75 -9.04 11.64
CA ASN A 43 -3.52 -9.28 12.41
C ASN A 43 -2.74 -7.95 12.60
N GLU A 44 -2.29 -7.66 13.82
CA GLU A 44 -1.54 -6.44 14.15
C GLU A 44 -0.31 -6.21 13.25
N LYS A 45 0.36 -7.30 12.84
CA LYS A 45 1.52 -7.25 11.94
C LYS A 45 1.21 -6.64 10.57
N ILE A 46 -0.03 -6.75 10.09
CA ILE A 46 -0.48 -6.08 8.86
C ILE A 46 -0.47 -4.57 9.05
N ILE A 47 -0.94 -4.09 10.20
CA ILE A 47 -0.96 -2.66 10.52
C ILE A 47 0.48 -2.15 10.70
N GLU A 48 1.34 -2.91 11.37
CA GLU A 48 2.76 -2.58 11.48
C GLU A 48 3.48 -2.51 10.13
N ASP A 49 3.14 -3.39 9.20
CA ASP A 49 3.67 -3.36 7.83
C ASP A 49 3.18 -2.10 7.10
N LEU A 50 1.87 -1.80 7.13
CA LEU A 50 1.30 -0.60 6.50
C LEU A 50 1.87 0.71 7.08
N LYS A 51 2.24 0.74 8.37
CA LYS A 51 2.96 1.87 8.97
C LYS A 51 4.30 2.12 8.29
N LYS A 52 5.03 1.07 7.90
CA LYS A 52 6.35 1.14 7.25
C LYS A 52 6.28 1.39 5.74
N ILE A 53 5.13 1.17 5.12
CA ILE A 53 4.92 1.32 3.68
C ILE A 53 4.46 2.75 3.40
N ASP A 54 5.05 3.42 2.41
CA ASP A 54 4.53 4.71 1.91
C ASP A 54 3.19 4.52 1.21
N GLY A 55 2.21 5.36 1.54
CA GLY A 55 0.86 5.37 0.97
C GLY A 55 0.47 6.76 0.49
N ILE A 56 -0.78 6.93 0.06
CA ILE A 56 -1.29 8.26 -0.30
C ILE A 56 -1.60 9.02 0.98
N VAL A 57 -0.98 10.17 1.18
CA VAL A 57 -1.10 10.94 2.44
C VAL A 57 -2.21 11.99 2.32
N ILE A 58 -3.13 11.94 3.28
CA ILE A 58 -4.09 13.00 3.56
C ILE A 58 -3.52 13.80 4.73
N ASP A 59 -3.29 15.09 4.50
CA ASP A 59 -2.58 15.95 5.44
C ASP A 59 -3.47 16.28 6.64
N GLY A 60 -2.85 16.30 7.82
CA GLY A 60 -3.48 16.81 9.03
C GLY A 60 -3.68 18.32 8.96
N PHE A 61 -4.55 18.84 9.82
CA PHE A 61 -4.91 20.26 9.87
C PHE A 61 -5.30 20.67 11.29
N VAL A 62 -5.43 21.97 11.52
CA VAL A 62 -5.95 22.53 12.77
C VAL A 62 -7.29 23.21 12.48
N LYS A 63 -8.33 22.87 13.25
CA LYS A 63 -9.66 23.48 13.14
C LYS A 63 -10.22 23.76 14.52
N ASN A 64 -10.63 25.00 14.77
CA ASN A 64 -11.18 25.45 16.06
C ASN A 64 -10.29 25.08 17.26
N GLY A 65 -8.97 25.25 17.12
CA GLY A 65 -7.98 24.89 18.14
C GLY A 65 -7.69 23.38 18.29
N ILE A 66 -8.39 22.51 17.57
CA ILE A 66 -8.18 21.06 17.60
C ILE A 66 -7.24 20.64 16.46
N LYS A 67 -6.15 19.95 16.79
CA LYS A 67 -5.20 19.39 15.82
C LYS A 67 -5.64 17.99 15.36
N TYR A 68 -5.93 17.85 14.07
CA TYR A 68 -6.21 16.58 13.39
C TYR A 68 -4.92 16.06 12.75
N GLY A 69 -4.64 14.76 12.92
CA GLY A 69 -3.40 14.12 12.41
C GLY A 69 -3.48 13.79 10.92
N MET A 70 -2.38 13.36 10.31
CA MET A 70 -2.44 12.86 8.93
C MET A 70 -3.10 11.47 8.86
N VAL A 71 -3.55 11.09 7.67
CA VAL A 71 -4.09 9.75 7.39
C VAL A 71 -3.37 9.17 6.17
N LYS A 72 -2.76 7.99 6.34
CA LYS A 72 -2.18 7.25 5.23
C LYS A 72 -3.26 6.35 4.61
N CYS A 73 -3.40 6.42 3.29
CA CYS A 73 -4.44 5.73 2.54
C CYS A 73 -3.83 4.74 1.55
N PHE A 74 -4.44 3.57 1.44
CA PHE A 74 -4.04 2.53 0.50
C PHE A 74 -5.23 2.12 -0.37
N PRO A 75 -5.13 2.25 -1.71
CA PRO A 75 -6.17 1.78 -2.61
C PRO A 75 -6.38 0.27 -2.46
N ALA A 76 -7.64 -0.12 -2.37
CA ALA A 76 -8.04 -1.50 -2.18
C ALA A 76 -9.39 -1.77 -2.84
N GLU A 77 -9.80 -3.03 -2.78
CA GLU A 77 -11.05 -3.52 -3.32
C GLU A 77 -11.65 -4.57 -2.37
N ILE A 78 -12.96 -4.48 -2.20
CA ILE A 78 -13.80 -5.45 -1.50
C ILE A 78 -15.00 -5.77 -2.39
N TYR A 79 -15.19 -7.05 -2.73
CA TYR A 79 -16.28 -7.51 -3.60
C TYR A 79 -16.37 -6.77 -4.95
N GLY A 80 -15.24 -6.40 -5.57
CA GLY A 80 -15.24 -5.62 -6.82
C GLY A 80 -15.30 -4.10 -6.61
N GLU A 81 -15.65 -3.63 -5.41
CA GLU A 81 -15.81 -2.20 -5.14
C GLU A 81 -14.49 -1.56 -4.73
N LYS A 82 -14.12 -0.50 -5.44
CA LYS A 82 -12.98 0.33 -5.07
C LYS A 82 -13.23 0.98 -3.71
N CYS A 83 -12.27 0.79 -2.82
CA CYS A 83 -12.27 1.37 -1.49
C CYS A 83 -10.84 1.79 -1.10
N PHE A 84 -10.70 2.40 0.07
CA PHE A 84 -9.40 2.77 0.61
C PHE A 84 -9.28 2.31 2.05
N VAL A 85 -8.16 1.63 2.35
CA VAL A 85 -7.75 1.33 3.72
C VAL A 85 -7.13 2.60 4.29
N LEU A 86 -7.70 3.09 5.39
CA LEU A 86 -7.20 4.23 6.14
C LEU A 86 -6.34 3.76 7.31
N LEU A 87 -5.24 4.49 7.51
CA LEU A 87 -4.36 4.35 8.65
C LEU A 87 -4.14 5.75 9.25
N PRO A 88 -5.00 6.20 10.17
CA PRO A 88 -4.84 7.47 10.86
C PRO A 88 -3.59 7.46 11.74
N GLU A 89 -2.81 8.55 11.72
CA GLU A 89 -1.59 8.71 12.52
C GLU A 89 -1.87 8.59 14.03
N LYS A 90 -3.00 9.15 14.48
CA LYS A 90 -3.42 9.18 15.88
C LYS A 90 -4.27 7.97 16.31
N SER A 91 -4.34 6.92 15.49
CA SER A 91 -5.15 5.74 15.84
C SER A 91 -4.54 4.98 17.03
N THR A 92 -5.37 4.70 18.04
CA THR A 92 -5.02 3.87 19.20
C THR A 92 -5.31 2.38 18.97
N HIS A 93 -6.01 2.04 17.89
CA HIS A 93 -6.36 0.67 17.56
C HIS A 93 -5.18 -0.07 16.93
N LYS A 94 -4.76 -1.17 17.54
CA LYS A 94 -3.61 -1.97 17.08
C LYS A 94 -3.94 -3.00 16.01
N ASN A 95 -5.21 -3.41 15.91
CA ASN A 95 -5.67 -4.50 15.06
C ASN A 95 -6.89 -4.15 14.20
N ILE A 96 -7.32 -2.89 14.15
CA ILE A 96 -8.49 -2.45 13.36
C ILE A 96 -8.02 -1.62 12.17
N LEU A 97 -8.42 -2.04 10.96
CA LEU A 97 -8.38 -1.21 9.77
C LEU A 97 -9.72 -0.51 9.58
N GLU A 98 -9.66 0.76 9.19
CA GLU A 98 -10.82 1.53 8.76
C GLU A 98 -10.85 1.58 7.24
N ILE A 99 -12.04 1.38 6.66
CA ILE A 99 -12.21 1.38 5.21
C ILE A 99 -13.26 2.40 4.81
N ILE A 100 -12.93 3.24 3.84
CA ILE A 100 -13.87 4.15 3.18
C ILE A 100 -14.13 3.72 1.75
N ALA A 101 -15.35 3.97 1.30
CA ALA A 101 -15.81 3.77 -0.07
C ALA A 101 -16.86 4.84 -0.40
N GLU A 102 -17.27 4.94 -1.65
CA GLU A 102 -18.36 5.84 -2.08
C GLU A 102 -19.71 5.43 -1.47
N GLU A 103 -19.88 4.14 -1.18
CA GLU A 103 -21.10 3.58 -0.63
C GLU A 103 -20.91 2.93 0.74
N ASN A 104 -22.04 2.66 1.40
CA ASN A 104 -22.06 1.88 2.63
C ASN A 104 -21.88 0.39 2.32
N LEU A 105 -20.63 -0.08 2.30
CA LEU A 105 -20.27 -1.49 2.05
C LEU A 105 -21.02 -2.46 2.97
N ARG A 106 -21.27 -2.07 4.23
CA ARG A 106 -21.98 -2.93 5.19
C ARG A 106 -23.43 -3.17 4.77
N LYS A 107 -24.12 -2.12 4.31
CA LYS A 107 -25.48 -2.24 3.79
C LYS A 107 -25.52 -2.95 2.44
N ARG A 108 -24.65 -2.54 1.50
CA ARG A 108 -24.60 -3.08 0.13
C ARG A 108 -24.40 -4.60 0.11
N TYR A 109 -23.51 -5.11 0.97
CA TYR A 109 -23.18 -6.54 1.05
C TYR A 109 -23.79 -7.25 2.26
N ASN A 110 -24.75 -6.62 2.94
CA ASN A 110 -25.42 -7.16 4.14
C ASN A 110 -24.47 -7.73 5.21
N LEU A 111 -23.33 -7.04 5.43
CA LEU A 111 -22.28 -7.52 6.33
C LEU A 111 -22.68 -7.33 7.80
N LYS A 112 -22.44 -8.37 8.60
CA LYS A 112 -22.66 -8.43 10.04
C LYS A 112 -21.32 -8.50 10.78
N ASN A 113 -21.35 -8.24 12.09
CA ASN A 113 -20.13 -8.40 12.89
C ASN A 113 -19.76 -9.88 12.92
N GLY A 114 -18.47 -10.19 12.79
CA GLY A 114 -17.97 -11.56 12.66
C GLY A 114 -17.83 -12.03 11.22
N ASP A 115 -18.45 -11.36 10.25
CA ASP A 115 -18.32 -11.73 8.84
C ASP A 115 -16.89 -11.52 8.36
N ALA A 116 -16.44 -12.46 7.54
CA ALA A 116 -15.13 -12.37 6.92
C ALA A 116 -15.21 -11.68 5.56
N VAL A 117 -14.30 -10.73 5.35
CA VAL A 117 -14.19 -9.97 4.11
C VAL A 117 -12.79 -10.13 3.53
N LYS A 118 -12.71 -10.42 2.23
CA LYS A 118 -11.46 -10.42 1.48
C LYS A 118 -11.15 -9.00 1.01
N ILE A 119 -9.94 -8.55 1.28
CA ILE A 119 -9.41 -7.24 0.89
C ILE A 119 -8.26 -7.48 -0.08
N SER A 120 -8.33 -6.86 -1.25
CA SER A 120 -7.27 -6.89 -2.26
C SER A 120 -6.74 -5.48 -2.46
N PHE A 121 -5.44 -5.24 -2.33
CA PHE A 121 -4.90 -3.91 -2.64
C PHE A 121 -4.87 -3.70 -4.15
N LEU A 122 -5.05 -2.45 -4.55
CA LEU A 122 -4.98 -1.99 -5.94
C LEU A 122 -3.63 -1.28 -6.18
N PRO A 123 -3.09 -1.33 -7.40
CA PRO A 123 -1.91 -0.57 -7.76
C PRO A 123 -2.13 0.94 -7.61
N PHE A 124 -1.05 1.66 -7.26
CA PHE A 124 -1.08 3.11 -7.07
C PHE A 124 0.29 3.75 -7.29
N ILE A 125 0.30 5.07 -7.47
CA ILE A 125 1.53 5.86 -7.56
C ILE A 125 1.87 6.44 -6.19
N LYS A 126 3.14 6.39 -5.83
CA LYS A 126 3.71 7.05 -4.66
C LYS A 126 5.10 7.58 -4.95
N ILE A 127 5.56 8.53 -4.14
CA ILE A 127 6.96 8.96 -4.14
C ILE A 127 7.70 8.15 -3.08
N CYS A 128 8.78 7.49 -3.47
CA CYS A 128 9.63 6.77 -2.52
C CYS A 128 10.84 7.64 -2.15
N CYS A 129 11.19 7.66 -0.86
CA CYS A 129 12.39 8.37 -0.40
C CYS A 129 13.67 7.72 -0.94
N LYS A 130 14.74 8.52 -1.07
CA LYS A 130 16.07 8.00 -1.40
C LYS A 130 16.58 7.13 -0.25
N TYR A 131 17.09 5.94 -0.56
CA TYR A 131 17.80 5.12 0.43
C TYR A 131 18.92 4.30 -0.21
N ARG A 132 19.85 3.85 0.63
CA ARG A 132 21.01 3.05 0.23
C ARG A 132 20.93 1.67 0.86
N THR A 133 21.38 0.68 0.11
CA THR A 133 21.47 -0.72 0.51
C THR A 133 22.78 -1.30 0.00
N TYR A 134 23.12 -2.49 0.45
CA TYR A 134 24.09 -3.35 -0.18
C TYR A 134 23.37 -4.40 -1.01
N ALA A 135 23.91 -4.76 -2.17
CA ALA A 135 23.35 -5.74 -3.08
C ALA A 135 24.37 -6.86 -3.33
N LEU A 136 23.89 -8.10 -3.25
CA LEU A 136 24.63 -9.29 -3.66
C LEU A 136 23.99 -9.83 -4.96
N PRO A 137 24.72 -9.87 -6.09
CA PRO A 137 24.19 -10.44 -7.32
C PRO A 137 23.98 -11.95 -7.16
N TYR A 138 22.90 -12.47 -7.75
CA TYR A 138 22.53 -13.87 -7.65
C TYR A 138 21.81 -14.34 -8.91
N ILE A 139 22.05 -15.59 -9.32
CA ILE A 139 21.32 -16.29 -10.39
C ILE A 139 20.57 -17.45 -9.73
N GLY A 140 19.28 -17.61 -10.04
CA GLY A 140 18.43 -18.65 -9.45
C GLY A 140 17.18 -18.06 -8.83
N LYS A 141 16.59 -18.71 -7.82
CA LYS A 141 15.29 -18.32 -7.23
C LYS A 141 15.34 -17.67 -5.85
N LYS A 142 16.53 -17.52 -5.26
CA LYS A 142 16.69 -16.94 -3.91
C LYS A 142 16.08 -15.52 -3.84
N THR A 143 15.59 -15.14 -2.67
CA THR A 143 15.07 -13.79 -2.38
C THR A 143 15.58 -13.32 -1.03
N SER A 144 15.75 -12.01 -0.85
CA SER A 144 16.01 -11.37 0.43
C SER A 144 14.85 -10.44 0.83
N LYS A 145 15.05 -9.59 1.83
CA LYS A 145 14.05 -8.60 2.25
C LYS A 145 13.66 -7.65 1.10
N ILE A 146 14.64 -7.23 0.30
CA ILE A 146 14.42 -6.46 -0.93
C ILE A 146 15.12 -7.22 -2.04
N THR A 147 14.37 -7.66 -3.04
CA THR A 147 14.93 -8.37 -4.21
C THR A 147 14.66 -7.57 -5.46
N VAL A 148 15.69 -7.23 -6.24
CA VAL A 148 15.56 -6.55 -7.53
C VAL A 148 15.74 -7.58 -8.64
N PHE A 149 14.79 -7.66 -9.56
CA PHE A 149 14.78 -8.67 -10.63
C PHE A 149 15.11 -7.99 -11.95
N TYR A 150 16.21 -8.43 -12.58
CA TYR A 150 16.62 -7.95 -13.90
C TYR A 150 15.98 -8.73 -15.04
N ASP A 151 15.71 -10.01 -14.78
CA ASP A 151 14.91 -10.87 -15.66
C ASP A 151 13.49 -11.05 -15.11
N SER A 152 12.69 -11.88 -15.78
CA SER A 152 11.33 -12.23 -15.32
C SER A 152 11.34 -12.67 -13.85
N PRO A 153 10.52 -12.06 -12.96
CA PRO A 153 10.58 -12.28 -11.53
C PRO A 153 10.19 -13.70 -11.08
N PHE A 154 9.70 -14.52 -12.01
CA PHE A 154 9.25 -15.90 -11.78
C PHE A 154 10.25 -16.98 -12.22
N MET A 155 11.31 -16.59 -12.94
CA MET A 155 12.28 -17.52 -13.52
C MET A 155 13.59 -17.53 -12.74
N GLU A 156 14.51 -18.44 -13.08
CA GLU A 156 15.85 -18.58 -12.48
C GLU A 156 16.85 -17.53 -12.99
N GLY A 157 16.40 -16.30 -13.18
CA GLY A 157 17.21 -15.22 -13.73
C GLY A 157 18.03 -14.43 -12.70
N ARG A 158 18.81 -13.48 -13.22
CA ARG A 158 19.63 -12.53 -12.47
C ARG A 158 18.77 -11.63 -11.58
N ARG A 159 19.22 -11.50 -10.34
CA ARG A 159 18.62 -10.62 -9.33
C ARG A 159 19.67 -10.08 -8.39
N ASP A 160 19.36 -8.96 -7.76
CA ASP A 160 20.09 -8.52 -6.57
C ASP A 160 19.32 -8.90 -5.31
N LEU A 161 20.04 -9.51 -4.37
CA LEU A 161 19.59 -9.69 -2.99
C LEU A 161 20.09 -8.48 -2.19
N CYS A 162 19.18 -7.61 -1.74
CA CYS A 162 19.54 -6.39 -1.03
C CYS A 162 19.47 -6.53 0.50
N TYR A 163 20.40 -5.86 1.18
CA TYR A 163 20.62 -5.88 2.63
C TYR A 163 20.91 -4.46 3.15
N PHE A 164 20.62 -4.20 4.42
CA PHE A 164 20.88 -2.90 5.08
C PHE A 164 22.20 -2.86 5.87
N TYR A 165 23.00 -3.92 5.77
CA TYR A 165 24.30 -4.04 6.40
C TYR A 165 25.30 -4.60 5.38
N ASP A 166 26.57 -4.28 5.58
CA ASP A 166 27.66 -4.92 4.87
C ASP A 166 27.85 -6.33 5.46
N SER A 167 27.79 -7.34 4.61
CA SER A 167 27.91 -8.74 5.01
C SER A 167 29.33 -9.28 4.86
N GLY A 168 30.25 -8.51 4.28
CA GLY A 168 31.59 -8.96 3.94
C GLY A 168 31.62 -10.04 2.84
N MET A 169 30.48 -10.36 2.24
CA MET A 169 30.41 -11.37 1.18
C MET A 169 31.13 -10.88 -0.09
N PRO A 170 31.86 -11.77 -0.77
CA PRO A 170 32.51 -11.42 -2.03
C PRO A 170 31.49 -10.94 -3.06
N ASN A 171 31.84 -9.92 -3.84
CA ASN A 171 31.01 -9.29 -4.88
C ASN A 171 29.79 -8.51 -4.37
N GLN A 172 29.67 -8.27 -3.06
CA GLN A 172 28.68 -7.32 -2.56
C GLN A 172 29.05 -5.89 -2.97
N TYR A 173 28.06 -5.10 -3.38
CA TYR A 173 28.26 -3.71 -3.80
C TYR A 173 27.19 -2.77 -3.26
N LYS A 174 27.47 -1.47 -3.21
CA LYS A 174 26.52 -0.45 -2.77
C LYS A 174 25.47 -0.20 -3.85
N LYS A 175 24.18 -0.26 -3.50
CA LYS A 175 23.04 0.05 -4.37
C LYS A 175 22.21 1.18 -3.79
N SER A 176 21.98 2.22 -4.58
CA SER A 176 21.15 3.36 -4.21
C SER A 176 19.82 3.31 -4.96
N PHE A 177 18.72 3.55 -4.25
CA PHE A 177 17.41 3.81 -4.83
C PHE A 177 17.16 5.31 -4.77
N CYS A 178 16.87 5.91 -5.93
CA CYS A 178 16.65 7.35 -6.05
C CYS A 178 15.23 7.72 -5.67
N GLN A 179 15.02 8.97 -5.25
CA GLN A 179 13.68 9.50 -5.05
C GLN A 179 13.01 9.70 -6.42
N ARG A 180 11.97 8.90 -6.68
CA ARG A 180 11.20 8.89 -7.93
C ARG A 180 9.77 8.45 -7.68
N GLU A 181 8.92 8.64 -8.69
CA GLU A 181 7.59 8.04 -8.74
C GLU A 181 7.68 6.52 -8.88
N ILE A 182 6.92 5.83 -8.04
CA ILE A 182 6.86 4.38 -7.97
C ILE A 182 5.43 3.94 -8.22
N ALA A 183 5.27 3.06 -9.21
CA ALA A 183 4.10 2.21 -9.31
C ALA A 183 4.23 1.08 -8.28
N SER A 184 3.27 0.99 -7.38
CA SER A 184 3.30 0.12 -6.20
C SER A 184 2.01 -0.69 -6.09
N VAL A 185 2.12 -1.96 -5.71
CA VAL A 185 0.96 -2.75 -5.27
C VAL A 185 1.34 -3.65 -4.10
N LEU A 186 0.49 -3.68 -3.09
CA LEU A 186 0.63 -4.53 -1.92
C LEU A 186 -0.08 -5.87 -2.13
N PHE A 187 0.42 -6.93 -1.53
CA PHE A 187 -0.21 -8.24 -1.61
C PHE A 187 0.21 -9.14 -0.45
N TYR A 188 -0.58 -10.20 -0.24
CA TYR A 188 -0.33 -11.18 0.82
C TYR A 188 0.45 -12.39 0.25
N THR A 189 -0.20 -13.20 -0.58
CA THR A 189 0.35 -14.46 -1.13
C THR A 189 0.48 -14.48 -2.65
N ASP A 190 -0.31 -13.69 -3.37
CA ASP A 190 -0.55 -13.90 -4.82
C ASP A 190 0.51 -13.22 -5.70
N VAL A 191 1.76 -13.70 -5.61
CA VAL A 191 2.95 -13.08 -6.22
C VAL A 191 2.81 -12.76 -7.72
N LYS A 192 2.33 -13.73 -8.52
CA LYS A 192 2.20 -13.59 -9.99
C LYS A 192 1.06 -12.67 -10.38
N SER A 193 -0.10 -12.84 -9.75
CA SER A 193 -1.30 -12.03 -10.01
C SER A 193 -1.06 -10.57 -9.64
N SER A 194 -0.42 -10.29 -8.50
CA SER A 194 -0.13 -8.92 -8.07
C SER A 194 0.85 -8.22 -9.01
N TYR A 195 1.89 -8.92 -9.50
CA TYR A 195 2.80 -8.36 -10.50
C TYR A 195 2.10 -8.07 -11.83
N ASN A 196 1.28 -9.00 -12.33
CA ASN A 196 0.53 -8.80 -13.58
C ASN A 196 -0.39 -7.58 -13.46
N ARG A 197 -1.12 -7.46 -12.35
CA ARG A 197 -1.97 -6.30 -12.06
C ARG A 197 -1.19 -4.99 -12.04
N LEU A 198 0.03 -4.98 -11.49
CA LEU A 198 0.88 -3.79 -11.52
C LEU A 198 1.28 -3.40 -12.94
N ASN A 199 1.67 -4.37 -13.77
CA ASN A 199 2.05 -4.10 -15.17
C ASN A 199 0.85 -3.62 -16.00
N GLU A 200 -0.32 -4.22 -15.79
CA GLU A 200 -1.56 -3.80 -16.44
C GLU A 200 -1.89 -2.36 -16.07
N PHE A 201 -1.84 -2.00 -14.79
CA PHE A 201 -2.00 -0.62 -14.34
C PHE A 201 -1.00 0.35 -14.99
N ILE A 202 0.29 -0.01 -15.07
CA ILE A 202 1.31 0.81 -15.72
C ILE A 202 0.99 1.02 -17.21
N LYS A 203 0.57 -0.04 -17.90
CA LYS A 203 0.20 -0.03 -19.31
C LYS A 203 -1.04 0.83 -19.55
N GLU A 204 -2.10 0.62 -18.79
CA GLU A 204 -3.37 1.37 -18.87
C GLU A 204 -3.15 2.88 -18.66
N LYS A 205 -2.29 3.24 -17.72
CA LYS A 205 -1.93 4.64 -17.46
C LYS A 205 -0.91 5.21 -18.45
N GLY A 206 -0.34 4.38 -19.32
CA GLY A 206 0.68 4.76 -20.28
C GLY A 206 1.98 5.25 -19.62
N TYR A 207 2.32 4.75 -18.42
CA TYR A 207 3.55 5.13 -17.75
C TYR A 207 4.76 4.40 -18.36
N SER A 208 5.91 5.06 -18.38
CA SER A 208 7.15 4.45 -18.87
C SER A 208 7.92 3.79 -17.72
N ILE A 209 8.29 2.51 -17.87
CA ILE A 209 9.11 1.80 -16.89
C ILE A 209 10.55 2.30 -16.96
N MET A 210 11.11 2.69 -15.81
CA MET A 210 12.44 3.30 -15.70
C MET A 210 13.46 2.40 -14.98
N SER A 211 13.01 1.36 -14.28
CA SER A 211 13.87 0.47 -13.52
C SER A 211 13.41 -0.98 -13.62
N PRO A 212 14.29 -1.94 -13.29
CA PRO A 212 13.87 -3.30 -12.99
C PRO A 212 12.86 -3.33 -11.82
N VAL A 213 12.02 -4.36 -11.79
CA VAL A 213 11.03 -4.54 -10.72
C VAL A 213 11.72 -4.95 -9.42
N ARG A 214 11.23 -4.45 -8.28
CA ARG A 214 11.69 -4.89 -6.96
C ARG A 214 10.53 -5.40 -6.11
N LYS A 215 10.78 -6.51 -5.41
CA LYS A 215 9.89 -7.05 -4.37
C LYS A 215 10.43 -6.67 -3.00
N ILE A 216 9.58 -6.07 -2.18
CA ILE A 216 9.86 -5.82 -0.76
C ILE A 216 9.01 -6.78 0.07
N ARG A 217 9.66 -7.51 0.98
CA ARG A 217 9.01 -8.41 1.94
C ARG A 217 8.98 -7.75 3.31
N TYR A 218 7.77 -7.57 3.83
CA TYR A 218 7.51 -7.15 5.21
C TYR A 218 7.22 -8.38 6.07
N SER A 219 6.53 -8.22 7.20
CA SER A 219 6.25 -9.34 8.12
C SER A 219 5.12 -10.24 7.62
N MET A 220 4.07 -9.64 7.07
CA MET A 220 2.85 -10.26 6.55
C MET A 220 2.56 -9.83 5.12
N LEU A 221 2.89 -8.58 4.78
CA LEU A 221 2.69 -8.02 3.45
C LEU A 221 3.94 -8.12 2.58
N ASN A 222 3.72 -8.14 1.28
CA ASN A 222 4.72 -7.93 0.26
C ASN A 222 4.31 -6.74 -0.60
N GLU A 223 5.28 -6.13 -1.27
CA GLU A 223 5.07 -5.04 -2.20
C GLU A 223 5.87 -5.26 -3.46
N TRP A 224 5.22 -5.05 -4.61
CA TRP A 224 5.91 -4.83 -5.87
C TRP A 224 6.08 -3.34 -6.09
N GLN A 225 7.29 -2.92 -6.45
CA GLN A 225 7.61 -1.55 -6.83
C GLN A 225 8.32 -1.53 -8.18
N ILE A 226 7.92 -0.60 -9.04
CA ILE A 226 8.58 -0.28 -10.31
C ILE A 226 8.73 1.23 -10.39
N GLU A 227 9.95 1.72 -10.65
CA GLU A 227 10.14 3.14 -10.96
C GLU A 227 9.51 3.43 -12.31
N VAL A 228 8.67 4.46 -12.34
CA VAL A 228 7.97 4.87 -13.55
C VAL A 228 8.18 6.35 -13.78
N ARG A 229 8.05 6.76 -15.04
CA ARG A 229 7.83 8.14 -15.43
C ARG A 229 6.35 8.26 -15.76
N THR A 230 5.62 9.02 -14.95
CA THR A 230 4.26 9.41 -15.34
C THR A 230 4.37 10.36 -16.53
N LYS A 231 3.42 10.28 -17.47
CA LYS A 231 3.33 11.29 -18.54
C LYS A 231 2.91 12.57 -17.84
N GLU A 232 3.86 13.48 -17.59
CA GLU A 232 3.51 14.84 -17.19
C GLU A 232 2.60 15.42 -18.30
N ASN A 233 1.51 16.09 -17.88
CA ASN A 233 0.81 17.05 -18.72
C ASN A 233 1.74 18.21 -19.04
#